data_AF-A0A844CSW9-F1
#
_entry.id   AF-A0A844CSW9-F1
#
_cell.length_a   1.000
_cell.length_b   1.000
_cell.length_c   1.000
_cell.angle_alpha   90.00
_cell.angle_beta   90.00
_cell.angle_gamma   90.00
#
_symmetry.space_group_name_H-M   'P 1'
#
loop_
_entity.id
_entity.type
_entity.pdbx_description
1 polymer ?
#
loop_
_entity_poly.entity_id
_entity_poly.type
_entity_poly.pdbx_seq_one_letter_code
_entity_poly.pdbx_strand_id
1 'polypeptide(L)'
;MMNRFLKAISFVFLVFLVSFPAAAGELYLKQGQSKNLNFKEKIQTIFISDPAVADYKIINEKNIIVYAKKIGAAELTVYGSNSKVLQQVGLNVDPFLGDITQRISSHYPGSQVTVSRFMSADRATYILSGSVKDEATRDEIYQMVGNLVGKEGREEKLEIRDSDGKIDKKPFVSTKIFYNVINRMSLPSSNQVNVKLTIVEVTKEFTDNLGIEWSSLTLNSIIGGGSSVNSAGVFNLLGFKRGFDVANISTFINAIKNDSIARVLAQPNLTVLSGEHAHFLVGGEIPIIVREDNANTIQYKEYGIRLNIGAKVEQAKKIRLFVSNELSSVSGSYAFNDYQIPTIRTRRSSSTIELADGDSFIISGLLTESDRESLTKVPFIGDIPILGALARSARTERNKTELVVFATVNLVKPISSSSSTDKISLPVYQKSGVEKLFFNVKVDKKTRERRLENNAELFIGQGGFAK
;
A
#
# COMPACT_ATOMS: atom_id res chain seq x y z
N MET A 1 76.80 -13.23 -48.59
CA MET A 1 76.01 -12.20 -47.89
C MET A 1 74.55 -12.43 -48.27
N MET A 2 73.68 -12.65 -47.28
CA MET A 2 72.23 -12.88 -47.39
C MET A 2 71.78 -14.13 -48.19
N ASN A 3 70.87 -15.00 -47.77
CA ASN A 3 70.24 -15.39 -46.51
C ASN A 3 69.45 -16.64 -46.94
N ARG A 4 69.62 -17.83 -46.35
CA ARG A 4 69.08 -18.16 -45.02
C ARG A 4 67.65 -17.61 -44.83
N PHE A 5 66.71 -17.95 -45.70
CA PHE A 5 65.28 -17.71 -45.41
C PHE A 5 64.31 -18.79 -45.91
N LEU A 6 64.77 -19.87 -46.55
CA LEU A 6 63.88 -20.92 -47.06
C LEU A 6 64.23 -22.33 -46.53
N LYS A 7 64.54 -22.42 -45.24
CA LYS A 7 64.71 -23.70 -44.50
C LYS A 7 63.84 -23.74 -43.23
N ALA A 8 62.63 -23.20 -43.27
CA ALA A 8 61.73 -23.17 -42.12
C ALA A 8 60.26 -23.40 -42.50
N ILE A 9 59.98 -24.34 -43.42
CA ILE A 9 58.61 -24.85 -43.65
C ILE A 9 58.69 -26.37 -43.69
N SER A 10 59.10 -26.96 -42.57
CA SER A 10 58.92 -28.37 -42.27
C SER A 10 58.91 -28.48 -40.76
N PHE A 11 57.92 -29.20 -40.23
CA PHE A 11 57.79 -29.59 -38.82
C PHE A 11 57.26 -28.53 -37.82
N VAL A 12 55.94 -28.28 -37.83
CA VAL A 12 55.18 -28.03 -36.60
C VAL A 12 53.84 -28.76 -36.71
N PHE A 13 53.84 -30.05 -36.35
CA PHE A 13 52.61 -30.79 -36.05
C PHE A 13 52.20 -30.39 -34.64
N LEU A 14 51.31 -29.41 -34.54
CA LEU A 14 50.73 -28.93 -33.29
C LEU A 14 49.81 -30.04 -32.74
N VAL A 15 50.31 -30.83 -31.80
CA VAL A 15 49.49 -31.74 -30.98
C VAL A 15 48.56 -30.89 -30.12
N PHE A 16 47.31 -30.73 -30.56
CA PHE A 16 46.23 -30.25 -29.70
C PHE A 16 45.91 -31.36 -28.69
N LEU A 17 46.54 -31.27 -27.51
CA LEU A 17 46.07 -31.96 -26.31
C LEU A 17 44.71 -31.37 -25.95
N VAL A 18 43.64 -31.99 -26.45
CA VAL A 18 42.28 -31.74 -25.97
C VAL A 18 42.16 -32.37 -24.59
N SER A 19 42.50 -31.60 -23.56
CA SER A 19 42.15 -31.92 -22.18
C SER A 19 40.63 -31.83 -22.07
N PHE A 20 39.95 -32.97 -22.08
CA PHE A 20 38.55 -33.04 -21.69
C PHE A 20 38.44 -32.57 -20.23
N PRO A 21 37.66 -31.53 -19.91
CA PRO A 21 37.40 -31.19 -18.53
C PRO A 21 36.65 -32.38 -17.91
N ALA A 22 37.26 -33.00 -16.88
CA ALA A 22 36.55 -33.92 -16.04
C ALA A 22 35.38 -33.16 -15.43
N ALA A 23 34.15 -33.59 -15.72
CA ALA A 23 32.96 -32.99 -15.15
C ALA A 23 33.02 -33.18 -13.62
N ALA A 24 33.33 -32.11 -12.89
CA ALA A 24 33.30 -32.08 -11.44
C ALA A 24 31.85 -32.11 -10.99
N GLY A 25 31.39 -33.26 -10.50
CA GLY A 25 30.08 -33.40 -9.88
C GLY A 25 30.16 -33.15 -8.38
N GLU A 26 29.17 -32.46 -7.80
CA GLU A 26 29.02 -32.42 -6.34
C GLU A 26 28.06 -33.52 -5.87
N LEU A 27 28.41 -34.20 -4.79
CA LEU A 27 27.59 -35.21 -4.14
C LEU A 27 27.30 -34.77 -2.70
N TYR A 28 26.02 -34.60 -2.41
CA TYR A 28 25.53 -34.28 -1.07
C TYR A 28 25.13 -35.56 -0.35
N LEU A 29 25.72 -35.78 0.83
CA LEU A 29 25.45 -36.95 1.67
C LEU A 29 25.11 -36.51 3.09
N LYS A 30 24.16 -37.21 3.73
CA LYS A 30 24.00 -37.13 5.18
C LYS A 30 25.03 -38.00 5.88
N GLN A 31 25.32 -37.68 7.14
CA GLN A 31 26.14 -38.56 7.97
C GLN A 31 25.53 -39.98 8.00
N GLY A 32 26.34 -40.99 7.69
CA GLY A 32 25.91 -42.39 7.58
C GLY A 32 25.30 -42.79 6.22
N GLN A 33 25.06 -41.84 5.31
CA GLN A 33 24.57 -42.14 3.96
C GLN A 33 25.72 -42.59 3.05
N SER A 34 25.39 -43.47 2.10
CA SER A 34 26.32 -43.96 1.10
C SER A 34 25.78 -43.82 -0.33
N LYS A 35 26.66 -43.65 -1.30
CA LYS A 35 26.34 -43.63 -2.74
C LYS A 35 27.27 -44.57 -3.50
N ASN A 36 26.69 -45.34 -4.43
CA ASN A 36 27.45 -46.14 -5.36
C ASN A 36 27.87 -45.30 -6.58
N LEU A 37 29.14 -45.39 -6.95
CA LEU A 37 29.72 -44.76 -8.13
C LEU A 37 30.21 -45.86 -9.07
N ASN A 38 29.71 -45.82 -10.31
CA ASN A 38 29.96 -46.83 -11.33
C ASN A 38 30.81 -46.23 -12.45
N PHE A 39 31.90 -46.88 -12.81
CA PHE A 39 32.86 -46.42 -13.81
C PHE A 39 32.87 -47.35 -15.03
N LYS A 40 33.15 -46.78 -16.20
CA LYS A 40 33.29 -47.56 -17.45
C LYS A 40 34.65 -48.26 -17.53
N GLU A 41 35.68 -47.60 -17.03
CA GLU A 41 37.08 -48.03 -17.00
C GLU A 41 37.45 -48.67 -15.64
N LYS A 42 38.53 -49.45 -15.61
CA LYS A 42 39.04 -50.09 -14.39
C LYS A 42 39.63 -49.05 -13.43
N ILE A 43 39.24 -49.12 -12.17
CA ILE A 43 39.73 -48.27 -11.09
C ILE A 43 41.11 -48.78 -10.66
N GLN A 44 42.11 -47.89 -10.57
CA GLN A 44 43.43 -48.20 -10.04
C GLN A 44 43.63 -47.59 -8.66
N THR A 45 43.41 -46.28 -8.54
CA THR A 45 43.71 -45.53 -7.31
C THR A 45 42.56 -44.59 -6.99
N ILE A 46 42.26 -44.44 -5.70
CA ILE A 46 41.24 -43.50 -5.21
C ILE A 46 41.91 -42.63 -4.15
N PHE A 47 41.78 -41.32 -4.34
CA PHE A 47 42.23 -40.33 -3.37
C PHE A 47 41.03 -39.67 -2.73
N ILE A 48 41.09 -39.46 -1.41
CA ILE A 48 40.12 -38.67 -0.67
C ILE A 48 40.86 -37.60 0.12
N SER A 49 40.42 -36.35 0.00
CA SER A 49 41.13 -35.22 0.62
C SER A 49 41.04 -35.21 2.14
N ASP A 50 39.91 -35.67 2.71
CA ASP A 50 39.67 -35.73 4.16
C ASP A 50 38.96 -37.06 4.56
N PRO A 51 39.70 -38.08 5.02
CA PRO A 51 39.16 -39.36 5.49
C PRO A 51 38.33 -39.28 6.78
N ALA A 52 38.37 -38.17 7.51
CA ALA A 52 37.54 -37.97 8.70
C ALA A 52 36.10 -37.60 8.31
N VAL A 53 35.93 -36.91 7.18
CA VAL A 53 34.63 -36.47 6.63
C VAL A 53 33.93 -37.59 5.88
N ALA A 54 34.63 -38.24 4.95
CA ALA A 54 34.07 -39.30 4.13
C ALA A 54 35.10 -40.40 3.86
N ASP A 55 34.63 -41.56 3.43
CA ASP A 55 35.46 -42.73 3.20
C ASP A 55 34.83 -43.59 2.09
N TYR A 56 35.57 -44.57 1.58
CA TYR A 56 35.15 -45.39 0.45
C TYR A 56 35.45 -46.87 0.64
N LYS A 57 34.68 -47.70 -0.06
CA LYS A 57 34.90 -49.14 -0.16
C LYS A 57 34.80 -49.58 -1.60
N ILE A 58 35.81 -50.29 -2.07
CA ILE A 58 35.83 -50.88 -3.41
C ILE A 58 34.93 -52.12 -3.40
N ILE A 59 33.96 -52.17 -4.31
CA ILE A 59 33.07 -53.33 -4.48
C ILE A 59 33.66 -54.28 -5.52
N ASN A 60 34.14 -53.75 -6.64
CA ASN A 60 34.82 -54.49 -7.69
C ASN A 60 35.69 -53.53 -8.53
N GLU A 61 36.28 -54.03 -9.62
CA GLU A 61 37.20 -53.27 -10.48
C GLU A 61 36.59 -52.01 -11.12
N LYS A 62 35.28 -51.81 -11.07
CA LYS A 62 34.55 -50.70 -11.71
C LYS A 62 33.53 -49.99 -10.81
N ASN A 63 33.33 -50.43 -9.58
CA ASN A 63 32.30 -49.89 -8.70
C ASN A 63 32.88 -49.65 -7.29
N ILE A 64 32.60 -48.46 -6.75
CA ILE A 64 32.92 -48.11 -5.37
C ILE A 64 31.70 -47.58 -4.66
N ILE A 65 31.63 -47.81 -3.36
CA ILE A 65 30.68 -47.15 -2.48
C ILE A 65 31.44 -46.09 -1.70
N VAL A 66 30.94 -44.86 -1.74
CA VAL A 66 31.42 -43.75 -0.93
C VAL A 66 30.40 -43.49 0.16
N TYR A 67 30.84 -43.33 1.40
CA TYR A 67 29.96 -43.08 2.54
C TYR A 67 30.48 -41.96 3.42
N ALA A 68 29.54 -41.24 4.02
CA ALA A 68 29.82 -40.08 4.84
C ALA A 68 29.99 -40.47 6.32
N LYS A 69 31.09 -40.03 6.94
CA LYS A 69 31.43 -40.31 8.34
C LYS A 69 31.14 -39.14 9.27
N LYS A 70 31.53 -37.92 8.87
CA LYS A 70 31.39 -36.71 9.67
C LYS A 70 31.01 -35.52 8.80
N ILE A 71 30.30 -34.56 9.39
CA ILE A 71 29.94 -33.29 8.75
C ILE A 71 31.22 -32.55 8.32
N GLY A 72 31.27 -32.15 7.06
CA GLY A 72 32.42 -31.46 6.46
C GLY A 72 32.40 -31.53 4.93
N ALA A 73 33.49 -31.08 4.31
CA ALA A 73 33.70 -31.20 2.87
C ALA A 73 34.95 -32.05 2.60
N ALA A 74 34.86 -32.94 1.62
CA ALA A 74 35.98 -33.72 1.13
C ALA A 74 35.91 -33.79 -0.40
N GLU A 75 37.00 -34.15 -1.04
CA GLU A 75 37.07 -34.37 -2.48
C GLU A 75 37.51 -35.79 -2.75
N LEU A 76 36.81 -36.47 -3.66
CA LEU A 76 37.14 -37.82 -4.10
C LEU A 76 37.62 -37.77 -5.55
N THR A 77 38.84 -38.24 -5.78
CA THR A 77 39.41 -38.35 -7.12
C THR A 77 39.70 -39.81 -7.43
N VAL A 78 39.10 -40.31 -8.50
CA VAL A 78 39.24 -41.69 -8.95
C VAL A 78 40.12 -41.74 -10.19
N TYR A 79 41.21 -42.50 -10.11
CA TYR A 79 42.18 -42.69 -11.18
C TYR A 79 42.03 -44.06 -11.84
N GLY A 80 42.11 -44.07 -13.16
CA GLY A 80 42.12 -45.26 -14.00
C GLY A 80 43.53 -45.56 -14.52
N SER A 81 43.60 -46.38 -15.58
CA SER A 81 44.87 -46.73 -16.21
C SER A 81 45.66 -45.50 -16.68
N ASN A 82 46.98 -45.54 -16.52
CA ASN A 82 47.92 -44.45 -16.84
C ASN A 82 47.70 -43.16 -16.03
N SER A 83 47.22 -43.28 -14.77
CA SER A 83 46.96 -42.14 -13.88
C SER A 83 45.95 -41.12 -14.44
N LYS A 84 45.10 -41.54 -15.38
CA LYS A 84 44.03 -40.73 -15.94
C LYS A 84 42.94 -40.53 -14.88
N VAL A 85 42.56 -39.28 -14.61
CA VAL A 85 41.40 -38.97 -13.75
C VAL A 85 40.13 -39.45 -14.45
N LEU A 86 39.47 -40.46 -13.89
CA LEU A 86 38.19 -40.96 -14.38
C LEU A 86 37.05 -40.04 -13.96
N GLN A 87 37.09 -39.60 -12.69
CA GLN A 87 36.11 -38.68 -12.13
C GLN A 87 36.68 -37.99 -10.89
N GLN A 88 36.26 -36.74 -10.70
CA GLN A 88 36.53 -35.94 -9.51
C GLN A 88 35.18 -35.49 -8.96
N VAL A 89 34.93 -35.75 -7.67
CA VAL A 89 33.63 -35.50 -7.03
C VAL A 89 33.86 -34.76 -5.72
N GLY A 90 33.21 -33.61 -5.56
CA GLY A 90 33.12 -32.92 -4.28
C GLY A 90 32.10 -33.60 -3.38
N LEU A 91 32.53 -34.09 -2.22
CA LEU A 91 31.70 -34.71 -1.20
C LEU A 91 31.34 -33.67 -0.13
N ASN A 92 30.07 -33.27 -0.08
CA ASN A 92 29.56 -32.34 0.93
C ASN A 92 28.68 -33.11 1.92
N VAL A 93 29.20 -33.31 3.13
CA VAL A 93 28.48 -34.01 4.21
C VAL A 93 27.74 -33.00 5.07
N ASP A 94 26.42 -33.00 4.94
CA ASP A 94 25.53 -32.07 5.64
C ASP A 94 24.22 -32.75 6.07
N PRO A 95 23.73 -32.51 7.30
CA PRO A 95 22.50 -33.13 7.78
C PRO A 95 21.24 -32.64 7.04
N PHE A 96 21.24 -31.43 6.47
CA PHE A 96 20.04 -30.78 5.93
C PHE A 96 20.10 -30.56 4.42
N LEU A 97 21.28 -30.31 3.85
CA LEU A 97 21.44 -29.83 2.48
C LEU A 97 20.81 -30.78 1.44
N GLY A 98 20.98 -32.10 1.62
CA GLY A 98 20.38 -33.10 0.73
C GLY A 98 18.85 -33.05 0.75
N ASP A 99 18.24 -32.97 1.94
CA ASP A 99 16.78 -32.89 2.08
C ASP A 99 16.23 -31.58 1.54
N ILE A 100 16.94 -30.47 1.80
CA ILE A 100 16.55 -29.14 1.34
C ILE A 100 16.53 -29.12 -0.19
N THR A 101 17.62 -29.53 -0.84
CA THR A 101 17.74 -29.53 -2.30
C THR A 101 16.70 -30.45 -2.94
N GLN A 102 16.44 -31.62 -2.36
CA GLN A 102 15.40 -32.52 -2.85
C GLN A 102 13.99 -31.91 -2.69
N ARG A 103 13.67 -31.35 -1.52
CA ARG A 103 12.37 -30.70 -1.25
C ARG A 103 12.13 -29.53 -2.20
N ILE A 104 13.13 -28.65 -2.36
CA ILE A 104 13.06 -27.51 -3.29
C ILE A 104 12.75 -28.00 -4.71
N SER A 105 13.51 -28.98 -5.20
CA SER A 105 13.35 -29.50 -6.56
C SER A 105 11.98 -30.18 -6.77
N SER A 106 11.44 -30.84 -5.73
CA SER A 106 10.16 -31.55 -5.81
C SER A 106 8.93 -30.63 -5.71
N HIS A 107 8.98 -29.60 -4.86
CA HIS A 107 7.85 -28.71 -4.60
C HIS A 107 7.84 -27.48 -5.52
N TYR A 108 9.00 -27.05 -6.01
CA TYR A 108 9.13 -25.83 -6.83
C TYR A 108 9.84 -26.12 -8.17
N PRO A 109 9.28 -26.96 -9.06
CA PRO A 109 9.93 -27.37 -10.31
C PRO A 109 10.22 -26.23 -11.29
N GLY A 110 9.55 -25.07 -11.13
CA GLY A 110 9.77 -23.87 -11.93
C GLY A 110 10.85 -22.92 -11.40
N SER A 111 11.48 -23.25 -10.27
CA SER A 111 12.51 -22.43 -9.62
C SER A 111 13.85 -23.16 -9.64
N GLN A 112 14.89 -22.49 -10.13
CA GLN A 112 16.26 -23.02 -10.14
C GLN A 112 16.99 -22.46 -8.94
N VAL A 113 16.85 -23.12 -7.78
CA VAL A 113 17.49 -22.68 -6.53
C VAL A 113 18.57 -23.67 -6.13
N THR A 114 19.76 -23.12 -5.86
CA THR A 114 20.89 -23.85 -5.30
C THR A 114 21.10 -23.40 -3.87
N VAL A 115 21.39 -24.36 -2.99
CA VAL A 115 21.72 -24.08 -1.60
C VAL A 115 23.17 -24.46 -1.38
N SER A 116 24.01 -23.47 -1.09
CA SER A 116 25.40 -23.70 -0.72
C SER A 116 25.59 -23.45 0.78
N ARG A 117 26.49 -24.22 1.38
CA ARG A 117 26.87 -24.04 2.79
C ARG A 117 28.29 -23.52 2.86
N PHE A 118 28.50 -22.52 3.70
CA PHE A 118 29.80 -21.98 4.02
C PHE A 118 30.06 -22.13 5.52
N MET A 119 31.23 -22.65 5.88
CA MET A 119 31.68 -22.77 7.27
C MET A 119 32.67 -21.64 7.57
N SER A 120 32.35 -20.82 8.56
CA SER A 120 33.29 -19.82 9.12
C SER A 120 33.49 -20.11 10.60
N ALA A 121 34.69 -20.58 10.96
CA ALA A 121 35.03 -21.08 12.28
C ALA A 121 33.99 -22.10 12.80
N ASP A 122 33.08 -21.68 13.68
CA ASP A 122 32.06 -22.52 14.32
C ASP A 122 30.62 -22.29 13.80
N ARG A 123 30.42 -21.45 12.77
CA ARG A 123 29.09 -21.11 12.24
C ARG A 123 28.92 -21.62 10.82
N ALA A 124 27.87 -22.41 10.62
CA ALA A 124 27.39 -22.82 9.31
C ALA A 124 26.42 -21.77 8.77
N THR A 125 26.77 -21.13 7.66
CA THR A 125 25.91 -20.19 6.94
C THR A 125 25.43 -20.84 5.65
N TYR A 126 24.12 -20.77 5.39
CA TYR A 126 23.48 -21.27 4.19
C TYR A 126 23.18 -20.10 3.25
N ILE A 127 23.56 -20.23 1.99
CA ILE A 127 23.34 -19.20 0.97
C ILE A 127 22.37 -19.79 -0.05
N LEU A 128 21.22 -19.13 -0.21
CA LEU A 128 20.23 -19.47 -1.22
C LEU A 128 20.48 -18.61 -2.44
N SER A 129 20.74 -19.22 -3.59
CA SER A 129 20.99 -18.51 -4.84
C SER A 129 20.23 -19.15 -6.00
N GLY A 130 20.04 -18.38 -7.08
CA GLY A 130 19.35 -18.83 -8.28
C GLY A 130 18.07 -18.04 -8.55
N SER A 131 17.24 -18.52 -9.45
CA SER A 131 16.05 -17.82 -9.93
C SER A 131 14.77 -18.47 -9.42
N VAL A 132 13.87 -17.65 -8.90
CA VAL A 132 12.55 -18.06 -8.39
C VAL A 132 11.45 -17.39 -9.19
N LYS A 133 10.34 -18.10 -9.38
CA LYS A 133 9.22 -17.64 -10.22
C LYS A 133 8.53 -16.37 -9.69
N ASP A 134 8.27 -16.33 -8.39
CA ASP A 134 7.53 -15.27 -7.72
C ASP A 134 8.01 -15.07 -6.28
N GLU A 135 7.59 -13.96 -5.68
CA GLU A 135 8.04 -13.54 -4.35
C GLU A 135 7.49 -14.45 -3.24
N ALA A 136 6.25 -14.92 -3.37
CA ALA A 136 5.68 -15.89 -2.45
C ALA A 136 6.55 -17.16 -2.38
N THR A 137 6.94 -17.71 -3.54
CA THR A 137 7.83 -18.87 -3.63
C THR A 137 9.20 -18.58 -3.00
N ARG A 138 9.77 -17.38 -3.26
CA ARG A 138 11.05 -16.95 -2.66
C ARG A 138 10.97 -16.97 -1.13
N ASP A 139 9.90 -16.40 -0.59
CA ASP A 139 9.69 -16.27 0.85
C ASP A 139 9.43 -17.64 1.48
N GLU A 140 8.61 -18.50 0.85
CA GLU A 140 8.36 -19.87 1.29
C GLU A 140 9.66 -20.70 1.35
N ILE A 141 10.50 -20.64 0.31
CA ILE A 141 11.80 -21.33 0.28
C ILE A 141 12.71 -20.78 1.38
N TYR A 142 12.79 -19.45 1.52
CA TYR A 142 13.63 -18.82 2.56
C TYR A 142 13.19 -19.22 3.97
N GLN A 143 11.88 -19.19 4.26
CA GLN A 143 11.33 -19.59 5.55
C GLN A 143 11.51 -21.09 5.82
N MET A 144 11.30 -21.94 4.81
CA MET A 144 11.51 -23.38 4.94
C MET A 144 12.96 -23.69 5.30
N VAL A 145 13.92 -23.15 4.55
CA VAL A 145 15.35 -23.35 4.82
C VAL A 145 15.72 -22.79 6.18
N GLY A 146 15.30 -21.56 6.46
CA GLY A 146 15.54 -20.88 7.74
C GLY A 146 15.03 -21.65 8.94
N ASN A 147 13.83 -22.23 8.88
CA ASN A 147 13.29 -23.02 9.99
C ASN A 147 13.97 -24.39 10.13
N LEU A 148 14.55 -24.95 9.06
CA LEU A 148 15.27 -26.22 9.12
C LEU A 148 16.70 -26.07 9.65
N VAL A 149 17.40 -25.00 9.27
CA VAL A 149 18.83 -24.82 9.59
C VAL A 149 19.09 -23.75 10.64
N GLY A 150 18.14 -22.85 10.87
CA GLY A 150 18.29 -21.70 11.75
C GLY A 150 18.08 -22.07 13.21
N LYS A 151 19.08 -21.76 14.04
CA LYS A 151 18.99 -21.98 15.49
C LYS A 151 18.08 -20.96 16.19
N GLU A 152 18.04 -19.72 15.69
CA GLU A 152 17.16 -18.63 16.15
C GLU A 152 16.96 -17.61 15.00
N GLY A 153 15.77 -17.00 14.89
CA GLY A 153 15.48 -15.96 13.91
C GLY A 153 14.81 -14.76 14.57
N ARG A 154 15.15 -13.55 14.12
CA ARG A 154 14.50 -12.32 14.56
C ARG A 154 13.33 -12.03 13.63
N GLU A 155 12.16 -11.80 14.21
CA GLU A 155 11.00 -11.32 13.45
C GLU A 155 11.17 -9.82 13.20
N GLU A 156 11.40 -9.42 11.96
CA GLU A 156 11.35 -8.01 11.59
C GLU A 156 9.89 -7.65 11.33
N LYS A 157 9.27 -7.04 12.33
CA LYS A 157 7.90 -6.57 12.26
C LYS A 157 7.92 -5.21 11.58
N LEU A 158 7.35 -5.12 10.38
CA LEU A 158 7.08 -3.83 9.79
C LEU A 158 5.97 -3.15 10.59
N GLU A 159 6.38 -2.08 11.29
CA GLU A 159 5.52 -1.26 12.11
C GLU A 159 4.86 -0.22 11.22
N ILE A 160 3.63 -0.48 10.79
CA ILE A 160 2.84 0.55 10.14
C ILE A 160 2.18 1.35 11.26
N ARG A 161 2.55 2.62 11.38
CA ARG A 161 1.81 3.55 12.23
C ARG A 161 0.44 3.78 11.60
N ASP A 162 -0.60 3.29 12.26
CA ASP A 162 -1.95 3.70 11.90
C ASP A 162 -2.11 5.19 12.22
N SER A 163 -3.14 5.80 11.65
CA SER A 163 -3.31 7.25 11.72
C SER A 163 -3.64 7.78 13.14
N ASP A 164 -3.82 6.88 14.13
CA ASP A 164 -3.96 7.18 15.57
C ASP A 164 -2.61 7.14 16.32
N GLY A 165 -1.50 6.95 15.60
CA GLY A 165 -0.19 6.75 16.20
C GLY A 165 0.00 5.38 16.86
N LYS A 166 -1.00 4.50 16.81
CA LYS A 166 -0.88 3.09 17.23
C LYS A 166 -0.07 2.31 16.20
N ILE A 167 0.91 1.56 16.68
CA ILE A 167 1.70 0.63 15.86
C ILE A 167 0.84 -0.60 15.62
N ASP A 168 0.39 -0.77 14.38
CA ASP A 168 -0.43 -1.90 13.99
C ASP A 168 0.46 -2.92 13.25
N LYS A 169 0.72 -4.06 13.89
CA LYS A 169 1.62 -5.10 13.37
C LYS A 169 0.88 -5.88 12.29
N LYS A 170 1.29 -5.75 11.03
CA LYS A 170 0.69 -6.49 9.91
C LYS A 170 1.53 -7.72 9.53
N PRO A 171 1.08 -8.96 9.85
CA PRO A 171 1.90 -10.16 9.70
C PRO A 171 2.32 -10.49 8.26
N PHE A 172 1.56 -10.05 7.26
CA PHE A 172 1.84 -10.37 5.86
C PHE A 172 2.99 -9.54 5.27
N VAL A 173 3.34 -8.42 5.90
CA VAL A 173 4.50 -7.59 5.52
C VAL A 173 5.71 -7.92 6.40
N SER A 174 5.53 -8.50 7.60
CA SER A 174 6.66 -8.90 8.44
C SER A 174 7.42 -10.11 7.88
N THR A 175 8.75 -10.03 7.87
CA THR A 175 9.62 -11.12 7.44
C THR A 175 10.44 -11.61 8.63
N LYS A 176 10.43 -12.93 8.87
CA LYS A 176 11.32 -13.55 9.84
C LYS A 176 12.71 -13.73 9.21
N ILE A 177 13.72 -13.11 9.81
CA ILE A 177 15.12 -13.14 9.35
C ILE A 177 15.90 -14.16 10.17
N PHE A 178 16.63 -15.04 9.48
CA PHE A 178 17.51 -16.04 10.10
C PHE A 178 18.96 -15.61 10.00
N TYR A 179 19.69 -15.60 11.12
CA TYR A 179 21.07 -15.10 11.18
C TYR A 179 22.06 -15.91 10.35
N ASN A 180 21.77 -17.19 10.10
CA ASN A 180 22.64 -18.12 9.37
C ASN A 180 22.11 -18.47 7.98
N VAL A 181 21.13 -17.73 7.46
CA VAL A 181 20.61 -17.93 6.09
C VAL A 181 20.64 -16.61 5.32
N ILE A 182 21.41 -16.60 4.24
CA ILE A 182 21.53 -15.46 3.32
C ILE A 182 20.67 -15.74 2.10
N ASN A 183 19.69 -14.88 1.84
CA ASN A 183 18.87 -14.94 0.64
C ASN A 183 19.51 -14.13 -0.49
N ARG A 184 19.94 -14.78 -1.56
CA ARG A 184 20.42 -14.20 -2.83
C ARG A 184 19.60 -14.71 -4.02
N MET A 185 18.39 -15.21 -3.79
CA MET A 185 17.50 -15.62 -4.86
C MET A 185 17.04 -14.38 -5.64
N SER A 186 17.08 -14.46 -6.97
CA SER A 186 16.68 -13.38 -7.86
C SER A 186 15.30 -13.64 -8.44
N LEU A 187 14.53 -12.56 -8.57
CA LEU A 187 13.26 -12.55 -9.29
C LEU A 187 13.50 -12.13 -10.76
N PRO A 188 12.78 -12.72 -11.73
CA PRO A 188 12.86 -12.32 -13.14
C PRO A 188 12.51 -10.85 -13.38
N SER A 189 11.66 -10.28 -12.53
CA SER A 189 11.30 -8.87 -12.52
C SER A 189 11.02 -8.40 -11.10
N SER A 190 11.42 -7.16 -10.76
CA SER A 190 10.91 -6.51 -9.55
C SER A 190 9.45 -6.17 -9.76
N ASN A 191 8.59 -6.64 -8.85
CA ASN A 191 7.18 -6.31 -8.89
C ASN A 191 6.99 -5.00 -8.13
N GLN A 192 6.59 -3.96 -8.85
CA GLN A 192 6.10 -2.72 -8.26
C GLN A 192 4.59 -2.72 -8.35
N VAL A 193 3.96 -2.31 -7.26
CA VAL A 193 2.51 -2.18 -7.16
C VAL A 193 2.20 -0.69 -7.13
N ASN A 194 1.52 -0.21 -8.16
CA ASN A 194 0.88 1.10 -8.14
C ASN A 194 -0.49 0.97 -7.48
N VAL A 195 -0.81 1.92 -6.61
CA VAL A 195 -2.06 1.98 -5.86
C VAL A 195 -2.67 3.36 -6.06
N LYS A 196 -3.79 3.38 -6.78
CA LYS A 196 -4.60 4.57 -6.98
C LYS A 196 -5.80 4.52 -6.05
N LEU A 197 -5.80 5.38 -5.04
CA LEU A 197 -6.94 5.58 -4.16
C LEU A 197 -7.80 6.71 -4.73
N THR A 198 -9.11 6.56 -4.70
CA THR A 198 -10.04 7.64 -5.07
C THR A 198 -11.07 7.79 -3.96
N ILE A 199 -11.16 9.01 -3.44
CA ILE A 199 -12.07 9.41 -2.39
C ILE A 199 -13.01 10.44 -2.99
N VAL A 200 -14.31 10.14 -2.97
CA VAL A 200 -15.35 11.04 -3.45
C VAL A 200 -16.29 11.34 -2.31
N GLU A 201 -16.41 12.62 -1.96
CA GLU A 201 -17.42 13.10 -1.02
C GLU A 201 -18.34 14.11 -1.72
N VAL A 202 -19.64 13.91 -1.60
CA VAL A 202 -20.66 14.82 -2.10
C VAL A 202 -21.55 15.24 -0.94
N THR A 203 -21.60 16.53 -0.68
CA THR A 203 -22.49 17.13 0.32
C THR A 203 -23.54 17.97 -0.41
N LYS A 204 -24.80 17.73 -0.09
CA LYS A 204 -25.96 18.43 -0.64
C LYS A 204 -26.75 19.00 0.52
N GLU A 205 -26.93 20.31 0.53
CA GLU A 205 -27.73 21.02 1.53
C GLU A 205 -28.84 21.75 0.79
N PHE A 206 -30.09 21.43 1.11
CA PHE A 206 -31.28 22.06 0.55
C PHE A 206 -32.01 22.77 1.67
N THR A 207 -32.29 24.06 1.51
CA THR A 207 -33.11 24.84 2.44
C THR A 207 -34.21 25.55 1.68
N ASP A 208 -35.45 25.16 1.95
CA ASP A 208 -36.64 25.87 1.51
C ASP A 208 -37.28 26.52 2.74
N ASN A 209 -37.54 27.83 2.68
CA ASN A 209 -38.30 28.56 3.68
C ASN A 209 -39.34 29.43 2.97
N LEU A 210 -40.62 29.14 3.21
CA LEU A 210 -41.71 29.87 2.61
C LEU A 210 -42.79 30.16 3.65
N GLY A 211 -43.10 31.44 3.82
CA GLY A 211 -44.32 31.89 4.48
C GLY A 211 -44.17 33.23 5.16
N ILE A 212 -45.13 33.52 6.05
CA ILE A 212 -45.22 34.79 6.75
C ILE A 212 -45.06 34.55 8.24
N GLU A 213 -44.06 35.19 8.83
CA GLU A 213 -43.77 35.15 10.25
C GLU A 213 -44.36 36.38 10.93
N TRP A 214 -45.26 36.10 11.86
CA TRP A 214 -45.92 37.10 12.69
C TRP A 214 -45.29 37.06 14.08
N SER A 215 -44.92 38.21 14.62
CA SER A 215 -44.43 38.32 16.00
C SER A 215 -45.07 39.51 16.72
N SER A 216 -45.18 39.41 18.04
CA SER A 216 -45.85 40.39 18.91
C SER A 216 -44.92 40.84 20.03
N LEU A 217 -45.11 42.03 20.60
CA LEU A 217 -44.35 42.47 21.78
C LEU A 217 -44.58 41.56 23.02
N THR A 218 -43.58 41.42 23.89
CA THR A 218 -43.72 40.65 25.15
C THR A 218 -44.66 41.37 26.13
N LEU A 219 -45.26 40.63 27.08
CA LEU A 219 -46.18 41.22 28.06
C LEU A 219 -45.53 42.35 28.88
N ASN A 220 -44.26 42.16 29.28
CA ASN A 220 -43.48 43.17 29.98
C ASN A 220 -43.21 44.40 29.11
N SER A 221 -43.03 44.21 27.81
CA SER A 221 -42.86 45.28 26.82
C SER A 221 -44.13 46.12 26.68
N ILE A 222 -45.30 45.49 26.64
CA ILE A 222 -46.61 46.14 26.49
C ILE A 222 -47.01 46.91 27.76
N ILE A 223 -46.77 46.33 28.94
CA ILE A 223 -47.16 46.94 30.23
C ILE A 223 -46.13 47.99 30.70
N GLY A 224 -44.85 47.78 30.39
CA GLY A 224 -43.74 48.60 30.87
C GLY A 224 -43.13 49.57 29.84
N GLY A 225 -43.66 49.66 28.62
CA GLY A 225 -43.15 50.57 27.57
C GLY A 225 -41.79 50.16 26.98
N GLY A 226 -41.48 48.86 26.95
CA GLY A 226 -40.26 48.32 26.34
C GLY A 226 -40.42 48.00 24.85
N SER A 227 -39.35 47.46 24.23
CA SER A 227 -39.32 47.08 22.79
C SER A 227 -39.00 45.60 22.53
N SER A 228 -39.18 44.72 23.51
CA SER A 228 -38.88 43.29 23.35
C SER A 228 -40.00 42.56 22.60
N VAL A 229 -39.66 41.77 21.59
CA VAL A 229 -40.59 41.01 20.75
C VAL A 229 -40.55 39.52 21.12
N ASN A 230 -41.70 38.84 21.12
CA ASN A 230 -41.78 37.38 21.23
C ASN A 230 -41.20 36.72 19.96
N SER A 231 -40.70 35.49 20.08
CA SER A 231 -40.36 34.68 18.91
C SER A 231 -41.56 34.51 17.96
N ALA A 232 -41.29 34.36 16.67
CA ALA A 232 -42.31 34.19 15.64
C ALA A 232 -43.31 33.07 16.00
N GLY A 233 -44.62 33.36 15.88
CA GLY A 233 -45.70 32.43 16.21
C GLY A 233 -46.21 32.47 17.66
N VAL A 234 -45.56 33.21 18.57
CA VAL A 234 -46.02 33.40 19.96
C VAL A 234 -46.87 34.67 20.07
N PHE A 235 -48.12 34.50 20.48
CA PHE A 235 -49.08 35.59 20.70
C PHE A 235 -49.49 35.64 22.17
N ASN A 236 -49.18 36.74 22.85
CA ASN A 236 -49.67 36.98 24.19
C ASN A 236 -51.00 37.74 24.14
N LEU A 237 -52.08 37.05 24.52
CA LEU A 237 -53.44 37.62 24.51
C LEU A 237 -53.77 38.46 25.76
N LEU A 238 -52.97 38.35 26.84
CA LEU A 238 -53.30 38.87 28.18
C LEU A 238 -52.90 40.36 28.41
N GLY A 239 -53.16 41.23 27.43
CA GLY A 239 -52.87 42.68 27.48
C GLY A 239 -54.10 43.60 27.54
N PHE A 240 -55.28 43.08 27.92
CA PHE A 240 -56.60 43.73 27.75
C PHE A 240 -56.85 45.09 28.45
N LYS A 241 -55.87 45.73 29.10
CA LYS A 241 -56.09 47.06 29.71
C LYS A 241 -56.17 48.22 28.71
N ARG A 242 -55.72 48.07 27.45
CA ARG A 242 -55.75 49.16 26.43
C ARG A 242 -56.14 48.73 24.99
N GLY A 243 -56.81 47.59 24.81
CA GLY A 243 -57.30 47.13 23.50
C GLY A 243 -56.23 46.43 22.63
N PHE A 244 -56.68 45.79 21.55
CA PHE A 244 -55.83 45.14 20.55
C PHE A 244 -55.17 46.21 19.68
N ASP A 245 -53.91 46.52 19.93
CA ASP A 245 -53.16 47.51 19.14
C ASP A 245 -52.31 46.81 18.07
N VAL A 246 -52.70 47.03 16.81
CA VAL A 246 -52.02 46.52 15.60
C VAL A 246 -50.59 47.05 15.50
N ALA A 247 -50.27 48.19 16.13
CA ALA A 247 -48.92 48.74 16.15
C ALA A 247 -47.90 47.83 16.85
N ASN A 248 -48.35 46.85 17.65
CA ASN A 248 -47.50 45.91 18.37
C ASN A 248 -47.27 44.58 17.64
N ILE A 249 -47.73 44.46 16.39
CA ILE A 249 -47.57 43.29 15.51
C ILE A 249 -46.54 43.63 14.44
N SER A 250 -45.52 42.76 14.29
CA SER A 250 -44.57 42.85 13.18
C SER A 250 -44.65 41.64 12.26
N THR A 251 -44.44 41.87 10.96
CA THR A 251 -44.59 40.89 9.89
C THR A 251 -43.33 40.77 9.08
N PHE A 252 -42.88 39.54 8.86
CA PHE A 252 -41.76 39.22 7.97
C PHE A 252 -42.19 38.19 6.93
N ILE A 253 -41.92 38.46 5.65
CA ILE A 253 -42.18 37.51 4.56
C ILE A 253 -40.86 36.84 4.21
N ASN A 254 -40.80 35.53 4.40
CA ASN A 254 -39.65 34.71 4.06
C ASN A 254 -39.97 33.86 2.83
N ALA A 255 -39.18 34.01 1.77
CA ALA A 255 -39.25 33.20 0.56
C ALA A 255 -37.81 32.90 0.11
N ILE A 256 -37.23 31.85 0.68
CA ILE A 256 -35.86 31.44 0.47
C ILE A 256 -35.89 30.04 -0.11
N LYS A 257 -35.20 29.84 -1.23
CA LYS A 257 -34.85 28.54 -1.77
C LYS A 257 -33.36 28.55 -2.02
N ASN A 258 -32.63 27.73 -1.25
CA ASN A 258 -31.19 27.64 -1.32
C ASN A 258 -30.76 26.19 -1.55
N ASP A 259 -30.07 25.95 -2.66
CA ASP A 259 -29.53 24.65 -3.03
C ASP A 259 -28.00 24.76 -3.07
N SER A 260 -27.33 24.10 -2.13
CA SER A 260 -25.88 24.06 -2.04
C SER A 260 -25.39 22.65 -2.32
N ILE A 261 -24.48 22.50 -3.30
CA ILE A 261 -23.86 21.22 -3.64
C ILE A 261 -22.35 21.40 -3.65
N ALA A 262 -21.69 20.70 -2.73
CA ALA A 262 -20.25 20.61 -2.66
C ALA A 262 -19.79 19.20 -3.08
N ARG A 263 -18.69 19.12 -3.83
CA ARG A 263 -18.02 17.86 -4.17
C ARG A 263 -16.54 17.99 -3.88
N VAL A 264 -16.00 17.01 -3.16
CA VAL A 264 -14.57 16.85 -2.90
C VAL A 264 -14.10 15.57 -3.57
N LEU A 265 -13.04 15.68 -4.38
CA LEU A 265 -12.35 14.55 -5.01
C LEU A 265 -10.89 14.59 -4.58
N ALA A 266 -10.42 13.49 -4.00
CA ALA A 266 -9.00 13.29 -3.74
C ALA A 266 -8.55 11.97 -4.38
N GLN A 267 -7.45 12.02 -5.14
CA GLN A 267 -6.90 10.88 -5.85
C GLN A 267 -5.39 10.73 -5.58
N PRO A 268 -4.98 10.31 -4.36
CA PRO A 268 -3.58 10.00 -4.12
C PRO A 268 -3.18 8.74 -4.91
N ASN A 269 -2.02 8.81 -5.56
CA ASN A 269 -1.46 7.73 -6.36
C ASN A 269 -0.01 7.47 -5.93
N LEU A 270 0.27 6.26 -5.44
CA LEU A 270 1.59 5.86 -4.95
C LEU A 270 2.02 4.55 -5.58
N THR A 271 3.32 4.39 -5.79
CA THR A 271 3.93 3.12 -6.18
C THR A 271 4.82 2.62 -5.05
N VAL A 272 4.71 1.33 -4.73
CA VAL A 272 5.51 0.67 -3.70
C VAL A 272 6.10 -0.62 -4.27
N LEU A 273 7.27 -1.02 -3.78
CA LEU A 273 7.82 -2.34 -4.07
C LEU A 273 6.97 -3.40 -3.37
N SER A 274 6.84 -4.56 -4.00
CA SER A 274 6.19 -5.70 -3.36
C SER A 274 6.94 -6.11 -2.08
N GLY A 275 6.20 -6.34 -1.00
CA GLY A 275 6.75 -6.60 0.33
C GLY A 275 7.12 -5.35 1.12
N GLU A 276 7.03 -4.16 0.51
CA GLU A 276 7.38 -2.89 1.14
C GLU A 276 6.15 -2.04 1.48
N HIS A 277 6.38 -0.95 2.20
CA HIS A 277 5.36 0.01 2.59
C HIS A 277 5.74 1.43 2.14
N ALA A 278 4.73 2.28 2.00
CA ALA A 278 4.87 3.67 1.63
C ALA A 278 3.98 4.55 2.52
N HIS A 279 4.52 5.72 2.87
CA HIS A 279 3.85 6.75 3.65
C HIS A 279 3.72 8.02 2.82
N PHE A 280 2.54 8.62 2.81
CA PHE A 280 2.27 9.86 2.10
C PHE A 280 1.41 10.78 2.96
N LEU A 281 1.85 12.02 3.09
CA LEU A 281 1.14 13.08 3.80
C LEU A 281 1.12 14.33 2.92
N VAL A 282 -0.06 14.88 2.68
CA VAL A 282 -0.25 16.17 2.03
C VAL A 282 -1.22 16.99 2.85
N GLY A 283 -0.76 18.13 3.36
CA GLY A 283 -1.55 18.91 4.28
C GLY A 283 -0.75 20.02 4.94
N GLY A 284 -1.16 20.40 6.14
CA GLY A 284 -0.47 21.39 6.97
C GLY A 284 -0.55 21.04 8.44
N GLU A 285 -0.01 21.91 9.27
CA GLU A 285 -0.02 21.77 10.73
C GLU A 285 -0.75 22.94 11.37
N ILE A 286 -1.53 22.66 12.41
CA ILE A 286 -2.21 23.66 13.22
C ILE A 286 -1.51 23.72 14.58
N PRO A 287 -1.01 24.90 15.01
CA PRO A 287 -0.49 25.06 16.35
C PRO A 287 -1.64 25.08 17.37
N ILE A 288 -1.55 24.24 18.38
CA ILE A 288 -2.46 24.14 19.51
C ILE A 288 -1.67 24.53 20.76
N ILE A 289 -2.15 25.54 21.49
CA ILE A 289 -1.51 25.96 22.74
C ILE A 289 -2.05 25.06 23.86
N VAL A 290 -1.17 24.28 24.47
CA VAL A 290 -1.47 23.41 25.61
C VAL A 290 -0.81 24.03 26.84
N ARG A 291 -1.57 24.15 27.94
CA ARG A 291 -1.05 24.66 29.21
C ARG A 291 -0.64 23.49 30.09
N GLU A 292 0.64 23.42 30.44
CA GLU A 292 1.22 22.41 31.33
C GLU A 292 2.00 23.15 32.42
N ASP A 293 1.67 22.88 33.69
CA ASP A 293 2.32 23.47 34.88
C ASP A 293 2.60 24.99 34.79
N ASN A 294 1.58 25.76 34.39
CA ASN A 294 1.64 27.23 34.24
C ASN A 294 2.50 27.75 33.07
N ALA A 295 3.07 26.86 32.25
CA ALA A 295 3.73 27.19 30.98
C ALA A 295 2.82 26.93 29.79
N ASN A 296 2.92 27.76 28.74
CA ASN A 296 2.22 27.57 27.48
C ASN A 296 3.15 26.83 26.51
N THR A 297 2.83 25.58 26.20
CA THR A 297 3.54 24.75 25.21
C THR A 297 2.76 24.74 23.91
N ILE A 298 3.42 24.99 22.77
CA ILE A 298 2.78 24.90 21.45
C ILE A 298 2.96 23.47 20.92
N GLN A 299 1.86 22.77 20.66
CA GLN A 299 1.83 21.45 20.03
C GLN A 299 1.28 21.57 18.61
N TYR A 300 1.99 21.04 17.62
CA TYR A 300 1.52 21.05 16.23
C TYR A 300 0.70 19.80 15.93
N LYS A 301 -0.48 20.00 15.33
CA LYS A 301 -1.36 18.92 14.88
C LYS A 301 -1.51 18.96 13.36
N GLU A 302 -1.00 17.91 12.71
CA GLU A 302 -1.15 17.72 11.26
C GLU A 302 -2.61 17.53 10.86
N TYR A 303 -3.00 18.07 9.71
CA TYR A 303 -4.24 17.80 9.01
C TYR A 303 -3.99 17.68 7.50
N GLY A 304 -4.84 16.96 6.79
CA GLY A 304 -4.76 16.81 5.34
C GLY A 304 -5.08 15.38 4.90
N ILE A 305 -4.42 14.91 3.83
CA ILE A 305 -4.53 13.55 3.35
C ILE A 305 -3.31 12.78 3.85
N ARG A 306 -3.54 11.79 4.73
CA ARG A 306 -2.53 10.83 5.17
C ARG A 306 -2.87 9.46 4.59
N LEU A 307 -1.89 8.81 3.99
CA LEU A 307 -2.05 7.51 3.35
C LEU A 307 -0.86 6.63 3.68
N ASN A 308 -1.17 5.46 4.24
CA ASN A 308 -0.24 4.40 4.55
C ASN A 308 -0.64 3.19 3.72
N ILE A 309 0.28 2.72 2.88
CA ILE A 309 0.05 1.59 1.98
C ILE A 309 1.13 0.54 2.22
N GLY A 310 0.73 -0.73 2.22
CA GLY A 310 1.65 -1.86 2.08
C GLY A 310 1.09 -2.81 1.04
N ALA A 311 1.93 -3.27 0.12
CA ALA A 311 1.47 -4.19 -0.94
C ALA A 311 2.42 -5.38 -1.05
N LYS A 312 1.86 -6.58 -1.22
CA LYS A 312 2.61 -7.81 -1.45
C LYS A 312 1.99 -8.59 -2.59
N VAL A 313 2.82 -8.98 -3.55
CA VAL A 313 2.41 -9.80 -4.69
C VAL A 313 2.52 -11.26 -4.29
N GLU A 314 1.39 -11.93 -4.37
CA GLU A 314 1.20 -13.34 -4.04
C GLU A 314 1.22 -14.20 -5.30
N GLN A 315 1.02 -15.51 -5.12
CA GLN A 315 0.88 -16.46 -6.21
C GLN A 315 -0.28 -16.04 -7.16
N ALA A 316 -0.17 -16.45 -8.43
CA ALA A 316 -1.16 -16.14 -9.48
C ALA A 316 -1.41 -14.63 -9.74
N LYS A 317 -0.42 -13.77 -9.47
CA LYS A 317 -0.50 -12.30 -9.67
C LYS A 317 -1.59 -11.61 -8.86
N LYS A 318 -1.98 -12.20 -7.74
CA LYS A 318 -2.81 -11.52 -6.75
C LYS A 318 -1.96 -10.56 -5.93
N ILE A 319 -2.56 -9.47 -5.50
CA ILE A 319 -1.94 -8.40 -4.75
C ILE A 319 -2.69 -8.30 -3.44
N ARG A 320 -2.01 -8.62 -2.35
CA ARG A 320 -2.47 -8.33 -0.99
C ARG A 320 -2.10 -6.90 -0.67
N LEU A 321 -3.12 -6.09 -0.42
CA LEU A 321 -2.98 -4.66 -0.18
C LEU A 321 -3.49 -4.32 1.22
N PHE A 322 -2.68 -3.64 2.01
CA PHE A 322 -3.12 -2.87 3.17
C PHE A 322 -3.18 -1.40 2.79
N VAL A 323 -4.30 -0.76 3.16
CA VAL A 323 -4.51 0.67 3.01
C VAL A 323 -5.06 1.22 4.32
N SER A 324 -4.37 2.21 4.89
CA SER A 324 -4.91 3.09 5.92
C SER A 324 -4.88 4.51 5.39
N ASN A 325 -6.06 5.14 5.32
CA ASN A 325 -6.23 6.48 4.80
C ASN A 325 -6.97 7.36 5.80
N GLU A 326 -6.49 8.58 5.96
CA GLU A 326 -7.13 9.63 6.73
C GLU A 326 -7.26 10.87 5.86
N LEU A 327 -8.45 11.46 5.89
CA LEU A 327 -8.72 12.78 5.35
C LEU A 327 -9.16 13.70 6.50
N SER A 328 -8.36 14.71 6.79
CA SER A 328 -8.65 15.73 7.77
C SER A 328 -8.66 17.12 7.15
N SER A 329 -9.62 17.94 7.58
CA SER A 329 -9.78 19.33 7.14
C SER A 329 -10.11 20.21 8.33
N VAL A 330 -9.58 21.42 8.37
CA VAL A 330 -9.98 22.42 9.37
C VAL A 330 -11.45 22.79 9.14
N SER A 331 -12.25 22.71 10.19
CA SER A 331 -13.70 22.87 10.16
C SER A 331 -14.15 23.93 11.16
N GLY A 332 -13.90 25.20 10.86
CA GLY A 332 -14.29 26.30 11.74
C GLY A 332 -13.59 26.27 13.10
N SER A 333 -14.19 26.92 14.10
CA SER A 333 -13.65 27.08 15.44
C SER A 333 -14.71 26.95 16.52
N TYR A 334 -14.36 26.31 17.62
CA TYR A 334 -15.13 26.29 18.86
C TYR A 334 -14.68 27.46 19.75
N ALA A 335 -15.60 28.35 20.11
CA ALA A 335 -15.32 29.44 21.04
C ALA A 335 -15.39 28.93 22.48
N PHE A 336 -14.29 29.06 23.23
CA PHE A 336 -14.23 28.77 24.65
C PHE A 336 -13.58 29.95 25.37
N ASN A 337 -14.36 30.68 26.17
CA ASN A 337 -13.99 32.01 26.69
C ASN A 337 -13.57 32.93 25.52
N ASP A 338 -12.44 33.64 25.64
CA ASP A 338 -11.88 34.52 24.60
C ASP A 338 -11.02 33.76 23.54
N TYR A 339 -10.94 32.43 23.61
CA TYR A 339 -10.15 31.62 22.68
C TYR A 339 -11.02 31.01 21.57
N GLN A 340 -10.55 31.13 20.33
CA GLN A 340 -11.06 30.37 19.20
C GLN A 340 -10.22 29.13 18.97
N ILE A 341 -10.75 27.97 19.34
CA ILE A 341 -10.07 26.69 19.19
C ILE A 341 -10.48 26.09 17.83
N PRO A 342 -9.56 25.91 16.87
CA PRO A 342 -9.90 25.32 15.58
C PRO A 342 -10.38 23.88 15.77
N THR A 343 -11.45 23.51 15.06
CA THR A 343 -11.90 22.10 15.04
C THR A 343 -11.42 21.42 13.76
N ILE A 344 -11.11 20.13 13.86
CA ILE A 344 -10.67 19.32 12.72
C ILE A 344 -11.73 18.26 12.47
N ARG A 345 -12.24 18.22 11.24
CA ARG A 345 -13.11 17.13 10.79
C ARG A 345 -12.22 16.07 10.16
N THR A 346 -12.26 14.86 10.70
CA THR A 346 -11.43 13.72 10.27
C THR A 346 -12.30 12.57 9.79
N ARG A 347 -11.92 11.97 8.67
CA ARG A 347 -12.49 10.74 8.12
C ARG A 347 -11.37 9.73 7.99
N ARG A 348 -11.60 8.49 8.42
CA ARG A 348 -10.57 7.46 8.40
C ARG A 348 -11.13 6.10 8.03
N SER A 349 -10.33 5.34 7.29
CA SER A 349 -10.56 3.93 7.04
C SER A 349 -9.24 3.17 7.01
N SER A 350 -9.29 1.90 7.41
CA SER A 350 -8.16 0.97 7.38
C SER A 350 -8.69 -0.39 6.98
N SER A 351 -8.07 -1.02 5.98
CA SER A 351 -8.49 -2.33 5.48
C SER A 351 -7.32 -3.11 4.88
N THR A 352 -7.48 -4.43 4.81
CA THR A 352 -6.58 -5.33 4.08
C THR A 352 -7.41 -6.14 3.12
N ILE A 353 -7.09 -6.03 1.83
CA ILE A 353 -7.84 -6.63 0.73
C ILE A 353 -6.90 -7.40 -0.21
N GLU A 354 -7.44 -8.34 -0.96
CA GLU A 354 -6.72 -9.09 -1.99
C GLU A 354 -7.38 -8.83 -3.34
N LEU A 355 -6.60 -8.39 -4.32
CA LEU A 355 -7.06 -7.93 -5.63
C LEU A 355 -6.19 -8.52 -6.74
N ALA A 356 -6.72 -8.76 -7.94
CA ALA A 356 -5.87 -9.04 -9.09
C ALA A 356 -5.31 -7.74 -9.69
N ASP A 357 -4.30 -7.86 -10.55
CA ASP A 357 -3.77 -6.74 -11.32
C ASP A 357 -4.86 -6.10 -12.19
N GLY A 358 -5.14 -4.81 -11.98
CA GLY A 358 -6.19 -4.07 -12.67
C GLY A 358 -7.52 -4.01 -11.92
N ASP A 359 -7.69 -4.77 -10.85
CA ASP A 359 -8.94 -4.76 -10.08
C ASP A 359 -9.10 -3.48 -9.26
N SER A 360 -10.36 -3.05 -9.15
CA SER A 360 -10.79 -1.96 -8.27
C SER A 360 -11.74 -2.50 -7.20
N PHE A 361 -11.64 -1.99 -5.97
CA PHE A 361 -12.50 -2.39 -4.87
C PHE A 361 -12.88 -1.21 -3.98
N ILE A 362 -14.12 -1.21 -3.48
CA ILE A 362 -14.62 -0.21 -2.54
C ILE A 362 -14.11 -0.55 -1.14
N ILE A 363 -13.26 0.29 -0.58
CA ILE A 363 -12.71 0.13 0.78
C ILE A 363 -13.75 0.53 1.83
N SER A 364 -14.46 1.64 1.59
CA SER A 364 -15.40 2.22 2.55
C SER A 364 -16.46 3.07 1.86
N GLY A 365 -17.64 3.13 2.48
CA GLY A 365 -18.73 4.00 2.07
C GLY A 365 -19.52 4.52 3.27
N LEU A 366 -20.02 5.75 3.18
CA LEU A 366 -20.87 6.36 4.19
C LEU A 366 -21.96 7.19 3.50
N LEU A 367 -23.21 6.95 3.89
CA LEU A 367 -24.35 7.75 3.50
C LEU A 367 -24.97 8.33 4.78
N THR A 368 -25.04 9.65 4.85
CA THR A 368 -25.70 10.37 5.94
C THR A 368 -26.79 11.25 5.35
N GLU A 369 -27.97 11.22 5.94
CA GLU A 369 -29.10 12.06 5.54
C GLU A 369 -29.76 12.60 6.81
N SER A 370 -30.05 13.90 6.81
CA SER A 370 -30.67 14.62 7.91
C SER A 370 -31.74 15.54 7.37
N ASP A 371 -32.99 15.17 7.61
CA ASP A 371 -34.16 15.94 7.19
C ASP A 371 -34.81 16.62 8.41
N ARG A 372 -34.99 17.94 8.32
CA ARG A 372 -35.67 18.75 9.33
C ARG A 372 -36.78 19.55 8.68
N GLU A 373 -38.01 19.25 9.07
CA GLU A 373 -39.17 20.03 8.71
C GLU A 373 -39.67 20.80 9.94
N SER A 374 -39.96 22.09 9.77
CA SER A 374 -40.53 22.93 10.80
C SER A 374 -41.67 23.76 10.22
N LEU A 375 -42.80 23.76 10.91
CA LEU A 375 -43.96 24.55 10.57
C LEU A 375 -44.29 25.45 11.76
N THR A 376 -44.16 26.76 11.57
CA THR A 376 -44.61 27.76 12.51
C THR A 376 -45.92 28.33 12.00
N LYS A 377 -46.97 28.36 12.84
CA LYS A 377 -48.28 28.89 12.43
C LYS A 377 -48.94 29.67 13.56
N VAL A 378 -49.77 30.65 13.19
CA VAL A 378 -50.68 31.31 14.12
C VAL A 378 -51.78 30.30 14.48
N PRO A 379 -52.04 30.04 15.78
CA PRO A 379 -53.15 29.18 16.19
C PRO A 379 -54.49 29.64 15.58
N PHE A 380 -55.38 28.69 15.25
CA PHE A 380 -56.68 28.90 14.58
C PHE A 380 -56.59 29.36 13.12
N ILE A 381 -55.93 30.49 12.82
CA ILE A 381 -55.92 31.09 11.47
C ILE A 381 -55.04 30.28 10.51
N GLY A 382 -53.91 29.74 10.99
CA GLY A 382 -53.00 28.95 10.17
C GLY A 382 -53.55 27.60 9.70
N ASP A 383 -54.66 27.14 10.26
CA ASP A 383 -55.33 25.88 9.92
C ASP A 383 -56.41 26.03 8.84
N ILE A 384 -56.79 27.26 8.48
CA ILE A 384 -57.80 27.52 7.45
C ILE A 384 -57.22 27.12 6.08
N PRO A 385 -57.90 26.26 5.30
CA PRO A 385 -57.47 25.94 3.94
C PRO A 385 -57.33 27.20 3.09
N ILE A 386 -56.29 27.28 2.25
CA ILE A 386 -55.97 28.40 1.35
C ILE A 386 -55.57 29.68 2.09
N LEU A 387 -56.42 30.22 2.97
CA LEU A 387 -56.19 31.48 3.69
C LEU A 387 -55.13 31.36 4.79
N GLY A 388 -55.00 30.18 5.40
CA GLY A 388 -53.98 29.91 6.43
C GLY A 388 -52.54 29.97 5.92
N ALA A 389 -52.33 29.99 4.59
CA ALA A 389 -51.01 30.19 3.99
C ALA A 389 -50.39 31.57 4.36
N LEU A 390 -51.23 32.58 4.60
CA LEU A 390 -50.78 33.91 5.05
C LEU A 390 -50.45 33.95 6.55
N ALA A 391 -50.76 32.90 7.29
CA ALA A 391 -50.60 32.80 8.74
C ALA A 391 -49.70 31.64 9.17
N ARG A 392 -48.89 31.10 8.25
CA ARG A 392 -47.92 30.03 8.53
C ARG A 392 -46.61 30.25 7.76
N SER A 393 -45.54 29.70 8.31
CA SER A 393 -44.19 29.65 7.76
C SER A 393 -43.69 28.20 7.80
N ALA A 394 -43.35 27.65 6.64
CA ALA A 394 -42.85 26.30 6.49
C ALA A 394 -41.38 26.35 6.08
N ARG A 395 -40.53 25.66 6.84
CA ARG A 395 -39.11 25.53 6.57
C ARG A 395 -38.73 24.05 6.50
N THR A 396 -38.08 23.68 5.41
CA THR A 396 -37.53 22.34 5.17
C THR A 396 -36.02 22.47 4.98
N GLU A 397 -35.26 21.68 5.71
CA GLU A 397 -33.81 21.60 5.62
C GLU A 397 -33.41 20.14 5.40
N ARG A 398 -32.73 19.84 4.30
CA ARG A 398 -32.27 18.49 3.95
C ARG A 398 -30.77 18.50 3.72
N ASN A 399 -30.05 17.77 4.56
CA ASN A 399 -28.59 17.68 4.51
C ASN A 399 -28.19 16.24 4.20
N LYS A 400 -27.59 16.02 3.03
CA LYS A 400 -27.18 14.70 2.54
C LYS A 400 -25.68 14.67 2.26
N THR A 401 -24.98 13.69 2.83
CA THR A 401 -23.55 13.45 2.61
C THR A 401 -23.34 12.03 2.10
N GLU A 402 -22.69 11.92 0.94
CA GLU A 402 -22.35 10.66 0.27
C GLU A 402 -20.82 10.58 0.19
N LEU A 403 -20.20 9.61 0.85
CA LEU A 403 -18.76 9.34 0.81
C LEU A 403 -18.51 7.93 0.27
N VAL A 404 -17.62 7.80 -0.71
CA VAL A 404 -17.14 6.51 -1.20
C VAL A 404 -15.63 6.56 -1.40
N VAL A 405 -14.96 5.50 -0.95
CA VAL A 405 -13.52 5.31 -1.08
C VAL A 405 -13.27 4.00 -1.82
N PHE A 406 -12.55 4.05 -2.94
CA PHE A 406 -12.14 2.86 -3.67
C PHE A 406 -10.64 2.88 -3.98
N ALA A 407 -10.03 1.71 -4.02
CA ALA A 407 -8.64 1.53 -4.42
C ALA A 407 -8.57 0.68 -5.68
N THR A 408 -7.63 1.04 -6.56
CA THR A 408 -7.26 0.27 -7.76
C THR A 408 -5.79 -0.06 -7.68
N VAL A 409 -5.42 -1.30 -8.02
CA VAL A 409 -4.03 -1.76 -7.99
C VAL A 409 -3.55 -2.16 -9.37
N ASN A 410 -2.30 -1.83 -9.69
CA ASN A 410 -1.67 -2.25 -10.94
C ASN A 410 -0.23 -2.71 -10.70
N LEU A 411 0.18 -3.80 -11.37
CA LEU A 411 1.58 -4.16 -11.48
C LEU A 411 2.24 -3.26 -12.53
N VAL A 412 3.22 -2.47 -12.10
CA VAL A 412 3.91 -1.49 -12.95
C VAL A 412 5.38 -1.84 -13.11
N LYS A 413 5.98 -1.35 -14.21
CA LYS A 413 7.41 -1.46 -14.49
C LYS A 413 8.01 -0.06 -14.65
N PRO A 414 9.28 0.15 -14.27
CA PRO A 414 9.96 1.41 -14.55
C PRO A 414 10.04 1.66 -16.05
N ILE A 415 9.78 2.89 -16.48
CA ILE A 415 10.11 3.36 -17.83
C ILE A 415 11.62 3.59 -17.93
N SER A 416 12.25 3.06 -18.98
CA SER A 416 13.67 3.32 -19.27
C SER A 416 13.79 4.55 -20.17
N SER A 417 14.75 5.43 -19.88
CA SER A 417 14.97 6.73 -20.51
C SER A 417 15.22 6.71 -22.03
N SER A 418 15.39 5.53 -22.64
CA SER A 418 15.56 5.40 -24.10
C SER A 418 14.25 5.50 -24.89
N SER A 419 13.10 5.52 -24.23
CA SER A 419 11.76 5.60 -24.85
C SER A 419 11.24 7.05 -24.80
N SER A 420 12.05 7.99 -25.27
CA SER A 420 11.90 9.44 -25.13
C SER A 420 10.75 10.09 -25.92
N THR A 421 9.73 9.33 -26.30
CA THR A 421 8.53 9.86 -26.97
C THR A 421 7.51 10.42 -25.97
N ASP A 422 7.47 9.92 -24.74
CA ASP A 422 6.56 10.42 -23.70
C ASP A 422 7.27 11.33 -22.70
N LYS A 423 7.37 12.61 -23.08
CA LYS A 423 7.74 13.67 -22.13
C LYS A 423 6.69 13.70 -21.01
N ILE A 424 7.16 13.63 -19.76
CA ILE A 424 6.35 13.87 -18.55
C ILE A 424 5.53 15.15 -18.78
N SER A 425 4.23 15.00 -19.04
CA SER A 425 3.35 16.10 -19.40
C SER A 425 2.82 16.73 -18.13
N LEU A 426 3.33 17.91 -17.79
CA LEU A 426 2.86 18.65 -16.62
C LEU A 426 1.44 19.19 -16.89
N PRO A 427 0.53 19.11 -15.89
CA PRO A 427 -0.83 19.59 -16.06
C PRO A 427 -0.86 21.11 -16.25
N VAL A 428 -1.63 21.57 -17.24
CA VAL A 428 -1.90 23.00 -17.47
C VAL A 428 -3.21 23.38 -16.77
N TYR A 429 -3.15 24.31 -15.82
CA TYR A 429 -4.31 24.81 -15.08
C TYR A 429 -5.07 25.90 -15.87
N GLN A 430 -6.38 25.74 -16.04
CA GLN A 430 -7.26 26.76 -16.62
C GLN A 430 -8.10 27.41 -15.52
N LYS A 431 -7.79 28.67 -15.14
CA LYS A 431 -8.60 29.45 -14.19
C LYS A 431 -9.99 29.74 -14.76
N SER A 432 -11.03 29.55 -13.94
CA SER A 432 -12.35 30.15 -14.21
C SER A 432 -12.34 31.62 -13.78
N GLY A 433 -12.86 32.51 -14.62
CA GLY A 433 -13.11 33.89 -14.25
C GLY A 433 -14.37 34.01 -13.38
N VAL A 434 -14.30 34.82 -12.33
CA VAL A 434 -15.36 35.07 -11.35
C VAL A 434 -16.61 35.63 -12.04
N GLU A 435 -16.42 36.39 -13.12
CA GLU A 435 -17.49 37.00 -13.93
C GLU A 435 -18.40 35.95 -14.57
N LYS A 436 -17.86 34.79 -14.98
CA LYS A 436 -18.66 33.73 -15.62
C LYS A 436 -19.56 33.01 -14.62
N LEU A 437 -19.10 32.89 -13.37
CA LEU A 437 -19.90 32.36 -12.27
C LEU A 437 -21.00 33.35 -11.87
N PHE A 438 -20.66 34.63 -11.77
CA PHE A 438 -21.60 35.69 -11.40
C PHE A 438 -22.75 35.85 -12.41
N PHE A 439 -22.44 35.90 -13.71
CA PHE A 439 -23.46 36.08 -14.75
C PHE A 439 -24.13 34.78 -15.21
N ASN A 440 -23.78 33.62 -14.61
CA ASN A 440 -24.26 32.30 -15.02
C ASN A 440 -24.07 32.02 -16.54
N VAL A 441 -23.02 32.57 -17.14
CA VAL A 441 -22.74 32.44 -18.57
C VAL A 441 -21.79 31.27 -18.82
N LYS A 442 -22.17 30.33 -19.70
CA LYS A 442 -21.40 29.10 -20.04
C LYS A 442 -21.21 28.11 -18.87
N VAL A 443 -22.16 28.04 -17.95
CA VAL A 443 -22.25 26.97 -16.94
C VAL A 443 -23.06 25.80 -17.50
N ASP A 444 -22.71 25.31 -18.71
CA ASP A 444 -23.31 24.08 -19.20
C ASP A 444 -22.73 22.89 -18.43
N LYS A 445 -23.58 21.93 -18.04
CA LYS A 445 -23.25 20.74 -17.26
C LYS A 445 -22.11 19.94 -17.90
N LYS A 446 -22.12 19.82 -19.24
CA LYS A 446 -21.05 19.19 -20.05
C LYS A 446 -19.71 19.92 -19.94
N THR A 447 -19.73 21.25 -19.88
CA THR A 447 -18.51 22.04 -19.78
C THR A 447 -17.97 22.02 -18.35
N ARG A 448 -18.82 21.85 -17.33
CA ARG A 448 -18.41 21.63 -15.94
C ARG A 448 -17.69 20.30 -15.74
N GLU A 449 -18.15 19.24 -16.40
CA GLU A 449 -17.57 17.88 -16.32
C GLU A 449 -16.20 17.81 -17.04
N ARG A 450 -16.11 18.28 -18.30
CA ARG A 450 -14.84 18.34 -19.06
C ARG A 450 -13.75 19.21 -18.44
N ARG A 451 -14.09 20.16 -17.57
CA ARG A 451 -13.13 21.05 -16.90
C ARG A 451 -12.35 20.37 -15.78
N LEU A 452 -12.90 19.29 -15.19
CA LEU A 452 -12.28 18.56 -14.09
C LEU A 452 -11.39 17.42 -14.60
N GLU A 453 -11.75 16.83 -15.74
CA GLU A 453 -11.05 15.67 -16.32
C GLU A 453 -9.73 16.04 -17.04
N ASN A 454 -9.54 17.29 -17.45
CA ASN A 454 -8.46 17.61 -18.39
C ASN A 454 -7.11 17.90 -17.71
N ASN A 455 -6.16 17.05 -18.10
CA ASN A 455 -4.70 17.08 -17.91
C ASN A 455 -4.16 16.48 -16.60
N ALA A 456 -4.64 16.89 -15.43
CA ALA A 456 -4.09 16.36 -14.16
C ALA A 456 -4.59 14.93 -13.85
N GLU A 457 -5.88 14.66 -14.08
CA GLU A 457 -6.47 13.34 -13.82
C GLU A 457 -5.98 12.27 -14.81
N LEU A 458 -5.73 12.65 -16.07
CA LEU A 458 -5.10 11.77 -17.06
C LEU A 458 -3.63 11.46 -16.70
N PHE A 459 -2.85 12.46 -16.30
CA PHE A 459 -1.45 12.29 -15.88
C PHE A 459 -1.32 11.44 -14.61
N ILE A 460 -2.12 11.74 -13.58
CA ILE A 460 -2.16 10.97 -12.33
C ILE A 460 -2.75 9.59 -12.56
N GLY A 461 -3.79 9.46 -13.40
CA GLY A 461 -4.43 8.18 -13.74
C GLY A 461 -3.53 7.24 -14.52
N GLN A 462 -2.57 7.77 -15.26
CA GLN A 462 -1.49 7.03 -15.90
C GLN A 462 -0.32 6.71 -14.95
N GLY A 463 -0.38 7.15 -13.69
CA GLY A 463 0.72 6.96 -12.72
C GLY A 463 1.99 7.73 -13.09
N GLY A 464 1.91 8.73 -13.97
CA GLY A 464 3.09 9.35 -14.58
C GLY A 464 3.78 8.48 -15.63
N PHE A 465 3.15 7.38 -16.07
CA PHE A 465 3.66 6.47 -17.08
C PHE A 465 2.73 6.45 -18.31
N ALA A 466 3.24 6.87 -19.46
CA ALA A 466 2.50 6.67 -20.70
C ALA A 466 2.43 5.18 -21.06
N LYS A 467 1.33 4.78 -21.69
CA LYS A 467 0.98 3.39 -21.96
C LYS A 467 1.66 2.83 -23.20
#